data_AF-A0A167K382-F1
#
_entry.id   AF-A0A167K382-F1
#
_cell.length_a   1.000
_cell.length_b   1.000
_cell.length_c   1.000
_cell.angle_alpha   90.00
_cell.angle_beta   90.00
_cell.angle_gamma   90.00
#
_symmetry.space_group_name_H-M   'P 1'
#
loop_
_entity.id
_entity.type
_entity.pdbx_description
1 polymer ?
#
loop_
_entity_poly.entity_id
_entity_poly.type
_entity_poly.pdbx_seq_one_letter_code
_entity_poly.pdbx_strand_id
1 'polypeptide(L)'
;GDMITAGGDTIAVALYWLFALLLQYSDVMKKMRDEIDSFIIEHKRIPRFSDRSELKYNIAVHRESLRFRAVTPFGLSHCATDDVISNGYFIPKDTVILAGTDALHMNEKYFVEPKKFNPDRYIGIEKTMSASNNGPAEERDTYVFGWGRRICPGIYMAESEIFNLCTRILARCNVEPALNKDGTPAYPNLDKVVTMGIVSLPVEYKVRFVPRTDSPLDF
;
A
#
# COMPACT_ATOMS: atom_id res chain seq x y z
N GLY A 1 -7.80 -16.17 16.34
CA GLY A 1 -8.83 -15.43 15.59
C GLY A 1 -8.23 -14.18 15.00
N ASP A 2 -7.81 -13.27 15.87
CA ASP A 2 -7.41 -11.89 15.53
C ASP A 2 -6.33 -11.77 14.45
N MET A 3 -5.31 -12.63 14.46
CA MET A 3 -4.25 -12.61 13.43
C MET A 3 -4.75 -12.98 12.03
N ILE A 4 -5.70 -13.91 11.92
CA ILE A 4 -6.24 -14.36 10.63
C ILE A 4 -7.15 -13.28 10.05
N THR A 5 -8.04 -12.71 10.87
CA THR A 5 -8.96 -11.64 10.45
C THR A 5 -8.20 -10.34 10.15
N ALA A 6 -7.29 -9.90 11.03
CA ALA A 6 -6.52 -8.68 10.81
C ALA A 6 -5.57 -8.82 9.61
N GLY A 7 -4.96 -9.99 9.40
CA GLY A 7 -4.09 -10.26 8.26
C GLY A 7 -4.85 -10.31 6.93
N GLY A 8 -5.96 -11.03 6.87
CA GLY A 8 -6.74 -11.21 5.64
C GLY A 8 -7.38 -9.92 5.14
N ASP A 9 -8.18 -9.27 6.00
CA ASP A 9 -9.01 -8.13 5.58
C ASP A 9 -8.16 -6.93 5.19
N THR A 10 -7.10 -6.63 5.93
CA THR A 10 -6.26 -5.45 5.65
C THR A 10 -5.41 -5.62 4.39
N ILE A 11 -4.88 -6.81 4.13
CA ILE A 11 -4.14 -7.12 2.90
C ILE A 11 -5.08 -7.06 1.69
N ALA A 12 -6.29 -7.59 1.81
CA ALA A 12 -7.30 -7.49 0.76
C ALA A 12 -7.61 -6.03 0.41
N VAL A 13 -7.85 -5.18 1.43
CA VAL A 13 -8.10 -3.75 1.21
C VAL A 13 -6.91 -3.04 0.57
N ALA A 14 -5.68 -3.34 1.00
CA ALA A 14 -4.48 -2.80 0.38
C ALA A 14 -4.38 -3.18 -1.10
N LEU A 15 -4.71 -4.44 -1.46
CA LEU A 15 -4.73 -4.90 -2.84
C LEU A 15 -5.87 -4.27 -3.65
N TYR A 16 -7.04 -4.04 -3.06
CA TYR A 16 -8.13 -3.32 -3.72
C TYR A 16 -7.70 -1.90 -4.07
N TRP A 17 -7.10 -1.16 -3.15
CA TRP A 17 -6.56 0.16 -3.48
C TRP A 17 -5.43 0.10 -4.51
N LEU A 18 -4.50 -0.84 -4.38
CA LEU A 18 -3.40 -1.01 -5.31
C LEU A 18 -3.93 -1.21 -6.75
N PHE A 19 -4.82 -2.17 -6.97
CA PHE A 19 -5.37 -2.40 -8.30
C PHE A 19 -6.24 -1.25 -8.79
N ALA A 20 -6.98 -0.58 -7.92
CA ALA A 20 -7.72 0.62 -8.31
C ALA A 20 -6.79 1.72 -8.84
N LEU A 21 -5.65 1.93 -8.16
CA LEU A 21 -4.63 2.88 -8.58
C LEU A 21 -3.94 2.43 -9.87
N LEU A 22 -3.53 1.17 -9.99
CA LEU A 22 -2.87 0.67 -11.19
C LEU A 22 -3.74 0.75 -12.46
N LEU A 23 -5.06 0.60 -12.32
CA LEU A 23 -6.00 0.83 -13.40
C LEU A 23 -6.04 2.30 -13.84
N GLN A 24 -5.95 3.24 -12.90
CA GLN A 24 -5.95 4.68 -13.20
C GLN A 24 -4.59 5.18 -13.71
N TYR A 25 -3.50 4.57 -13.27
CA TYR A 25 -2.10 4.92 -13.57
C TYR A 25 -1.43 3.80 -14.39
N SER A 26 -1.89 3.62 -15.63
CA SER A 26 -1.44 2.53 -16.51
C SER A 26 0.05 2.57 -16.83
N ASP A 27 0.67 3.75 -16.83
CA ASP A 27 2.10 3.94 -17.02
C ASP A 27 2.92 3.39 -15.85
N VAL A 28 2.44 3.57 -14.62
CA VAL A 28 3.02 2.97 -13.41
C VAL A 28 2.91 1.46 -13.48
N MET A 29 1.72 0.94 -13.81
CA MET A 29 1.52 -0.51 -13.96
C MET A 29 2.42 -1.11 -15.04
N LYS A 30 2.62 -0.40 -16.17
CA LYS A 30 3.54 -0.83 -17.22
C LYS A 30 4.98 -0.92 -16.71
N LYS A 31 5.48 0.11 -16.03
CA LYS A 31 6.84 0.09 -15.46
C LYS A 31 7.04 -1.05 -14.45
N MET A 32 6.05 -1.32 -13.60
CA MET A 32 6.10 -2.47 -12.68
C MET A 32 6.23 -3.79 -13.44
N ARG A 33 5.45 -3.95 -14.53
CA ARG A 33 5.52 -5.13 -15.39
C ARG A 33 6.87 -5.27 -16.08
N ASP A 34 7.38 -4.19 -16.67
CA ASP A 34 8.68 -4.21 -17.36
C ASP A 34 9.81 -4.64 -16.40
N GLU A 35 9.77 -4.20 -15.14
CA GLU A 35 10.70 -4.63 -14.08
C GLU A 35 10.53 -6.12 -13.72
N ILE A 36 9.28 -6.59 -13.57
CA ILE A 36 8.98 -8.02 -13.32
C ILE A 36 9.44 -8.90 -14.49
N ASP A 37 9.18 -8.48 -15.73
CA ASP A 37 9.52 -9.22 -16.92
C ASP A 37 11.04 -9.33 -17.08
N SER A 38 11.76 -8.23 -16.82
CA SER A 38 13.24 -8.22 -16.81
C SER A 38 13.79 -9.23 -15.80
N PHE A 39 13.24 -9.26 -14.58
CA PHE A 39 13.62 -10.25 -13.57
C PHE A 39 13.35 -11.69 -14.04
N ILE A 40 12.18 -11.95 -14.65
CA ILE A 40 11.84 -13.30 -15.12
C ILE A 40 12.77 -13.74 -16.26
N ILE A 41 13.12 -12.84 -17.17
CA ILE A 41 14.04 -13.13 -18.28
C ILE A 41 15.40 -13.58 -17.74
N GLU A 42 15.90 -12.93 -16.69
CA GLU A 42 17.19 -13.23 -16.06
C GLU A 42 17.13 -14.52 -15.22
N HIS A 43 16.14 -14.63 -14.32
CA HIS A 43 16.11 -15.65 -13.28
C HIS A 43 15.24 -16.88 -13.60
N LYS A 44 14.48 -16.83 -14.71
CA LYS A 44 13.55 -17.90 -15.17
C LYS A 44 12.50 -18.32 -14.14
N ARG A 45 12.09 -17.39 -13.28
CA ARG A 45 11.07 -17.59 -12.25
C ARG A 45 10.39 -16.27 -11.89
N ILE A 46 9.21 -16.35 -11.28
CA ILE A 46 8.53 -15.18 -10.71
C ILE A 46 9.31 -14.67 -9.48
N PRO A 47 9.43 -13.35 -9.28
CA PRO A 47 9.98 -12.76 -8.07
C PRO A 47 9.28 -13.25 -6.80
N ARG A 48 10.05 -13.37 -5.73
CA ARG A 48 9.57 -13.54 -4.35
C ARG A 48 9.96 -12.31 -3.56
N PHE A 49 9.33 -12.11 -2.40
CA PHE A 49 9.68 -10.96 -1.55
C PHE A 49 11.15 -10.89 -1.11
N SER A 50 11.86 -12.04 -1.09
CA SER A 50 13.31 -12.07 -0.87
C SER A 50 14.11 -11.32 -1.95
N ASP A 51 13.57 -11.22 -3.17
CA ASP A 51 14.22 -10.60 -4.33
C ASP A 51 13.92 -9.09 -4.45
N ARG A 52 13.19 -8.52 -3.48
CA ARG A 52 12.70 -7.13 -3.51
C ARG A 52 13.75 -6.06 -3.82
N SER A 53 15.03 -6.33 -3.57
CA SER A 53 16.14 -5.43 -3.89
C SER A 53 16.35 -5.23 -5.40
N GLU A 54 15.91 -6.18 -6.21
CA GLU A 54 15.94 -6.13 -7.68
C GLU A 54 14.63 -5.57 -8.27
N LEU A 55 13.57 -5.47 -7.45
CA LEU A 55 12.23 -5.02 -7.85
C LEU A 55 11.91 -3.66 -7.19
N LYS A 56 12.85 -2.70 -7.33
CA LYS A 56 12.83 -1.41 -6.62
C LYS A 56 11.61 -0.58 -6.96
N TYR A 57 11.19 -0.57 -8.22
CA TYR A 57 10.02 0.17 -8.67
C TYR A 57 8.72 -0.43 -8.12
N ASN A 58 8.60 -1.77 -8.14
CA ASN A 58 7.45 -2.45 -7.54
C ASN A 58 7.32 -2.13 -6.04
N ILE A 59 8.44 -2.14 -5.30
CA ILE A 59 8.45 -1.76 -3.87
C ILE A 59 8.03 -0.30 -3.69
N ALA A 60 8.52 0.59 -4.54
CA ALA A 60 8.17 2.00 -4.50
C ALA A 60 6.67 2.24 -4.74
N VAL A 61 6.05 1.49 -5.67
CA VAL A 61 4.61 1.55 -5.94
C VAL A 61 3.79 1.05 -4.78
N HIS A 62 4.16 -0.07 -4.14
CA HIS A 62 3.42 -0.58 -2.97
C HIS A 62 3.45 0.43 -1.81
N ARG A 63 4.60 1.06 -1.57
CA ARG A 63 4.75 2.10 -0.54
C ARG A 63 3.91 3.33 -0.85
N GLU A 64 3.95 3.82 -2.09
CA GLU A 64 3.13 4.97 -2.49
C GLU A 64 1.64 4.64 -2.47
N SER A 65 1.23 3.41 -2.82
CA SER A 65 -0.16 2.98 -2.72
C SER A 65 -0.67 3.06 -1.28
N LEU A 66 0.08 2.54 -0.32
CA LEU A 66 -0.28 2.60 1.11
C LEU A 66 -0.22 4.01 1.69
N ARG A 67 0.63 4.90 1.18
CA ARG A 67 0.66 6.32 1.59
C ARG A 67 -0.52 7.09 1.00
N PHE A 68 -0.80 6.89 -0.27
CA PHE A 68 -1.82 7.64 -1.01
C PHE A 68 -3.24 7.23 -0.65
N ARG A 69 -3.43 5.94 -0.34
CA ARG A 69 -4.69 5.34 0.13
C ARG A 69 -4.39 4.38 1.28
N ALA A 70 -4.26 4.93 2.48
CA ALA A 70 -4.04 4.16 3.69
C ALA A 70 -5.22 3.21 3.95
N VAL A 71 -4.91 1.97 4.33
CA VAL A 71 -5.94 0.99 4.73
C VAL A 71 -6.75 1.50 5.91
N THR A 72 -6.10 2.20 6.85
CA THR A 72 -6.74 2.81 8.02
C THR A 72 -6.44 4.31 8.03
N PRO A 73 -7.45 5.19 7.90
CA PRO A 73 -7.25 6.65 7.84
C PRO A 73 -6.77 7.22 9.19
N PHE A 74 -7.06 6.50 10.27
CA PHE A 74 -6.55 6.74 11.61
C PHE A 74 -5.85 5.49 12.13
N GLY A 75 -4.88 5.66 13.03
CA GLY A 75 -4.39 4.56 13.86
C GLY A 75 -5.46 4.08 14.85
N LEU A 76 -5.22 2.93 15.48
CA LEU A 76 -6.09 2.44 16.56
C LEU A 76 -6.12 3.44 17.72
N SER A 77 -7.24 3.51 18.44
CA SER A 77 -7.37 4.36 19.62
C SER A 77 -6.32 4.02 20.69
N HIS A 78 -5.56 5.03 21.10
CA HIS A 78 -4.72 5.00 22.29
C HIS A 78 -5.44 5.71 23.44
N CYS A 79 -4.99 5.48 24.67
CA CYS A 79 -5.49 6.15 25.86
C CYS A 79 -4.31 6.65 26.70
N ALA A 80 -4.36 7.89 27.17
CA ALA A 80 -3.37 8.45 28.07
C ALA A 80 -3.45 7.75 29.43
N THR A 81 -2.36 7.12 29.88
CA THR A 81 -2.37 6.39 31.17
C THR A 81 -2.23 7.32 32.38
N ASP A 82 -1.74 8.53 32.15
CA ASP A 82 -1.49 9.59 33.13
C ASP A 82 -1.66 10.95 32.44
N ASP A 83 -1.65 12.02 33.23
CA ASP A 83 -1.62 13.39 32.71
C ASP A 83 -0.30 13.64 31.96
N VAL A 84 -0.39 14.13 30.72
CA VAL A 84 0.77 14.37 29.85
C VAL A 84 0.74 15.79 29.31
N ILE A 85 1.88 16.47 29.32
CA ILE A 85 2.07 17.72 28.56
C ILE A 85 2.84 17.39 27.27
N SER A 86 2.21 17.62 26.12
CA SER A 86 2.80 17.35 24.80
C SER A 86 2.72 18.61 23.93
N ASN A 87 3.85 19.11 23.43
CA ASN A 87 3.94 20.34 22.63
C ASN A 87 3.22 21.54 23.27
N GLY A 88 3.24 21.64 24.61
CA GLY A 88 2.56 22.69 25.37
C GLY A 88 1.07 22.44 25.65
N TYR A 89 0.49 21.35 25.14
CA TYR A 89 -0.90 20.96 25.39
C TYR A 89 -0.98 20.00 26.57
N PHE A 90 -1.86 20.29 27.54
CA PHE A 90 -2.20 19.38 28.62
C PHE A 90 -3.22 18.35 28.13
N ILE A 91 -2.86 17.08 28.24
CA ILE A 91 -3.68 15.92 27.89
C ILE A 91 -3.97 15.18 29.20
N PRO A 92 -5.21 15.25 29.71
CA PRO A 92 -5.59 14.54 30.92
C PRO A 92 -5.44 13.03 30.78
N LYS A 93 -5.18 12.36 31.90
CA LYS A 93 -5.35 10.91 32.04
C LYS A 93 -6.71 10.46 31.49
N ASP A 94 -6.73 9.25 30.94
CA ASP A 94 -7.89 8.59 30.33
C ASP A 94 -8.39 9.22 29.01
N THR A 95 -7.72 10.27 28.51
CA THR A 95 -8.03 10.85 27.19
C THR A 95 -7.77 9.85 26.07
N VAL A 96 -8.76 9.65 25.19
CA VAL A 96 -8.60 8.86 23.96
C VAL A 96 -7.86 9.67 22.90
N ILE A 97 -6.82 9.09 22.32
CA ILE A 97 -5.95 9.70 21.33
C ILE A 97 -6.03 8.88 20.03
N LEU A 98 -6.29 9.56 18.92
CA LEU A 98 -6.29 8.98 17.58
C LEU A 98 -5.18 9.63 16.76
N ALA A 99 -4.31 8.81 16.18
CA ALA A 99 -3.30 9.28 15.23
C ALA A 99 -3.92 9.39 13.83
N GLY A 100 -3.93 10.59 13.23
CA GLY A 100 -4.43 10.79 11.87
C GLY A 100 -3.41 10.37 10.81
N THR A 101 -3.44 9.10 10.39
CA THR A 101 -2.55 8.56 9.35
C THR A 101 -2.66 9.33 8.04
N ASP A 102 -3.89 9.55 7.55
CA ASP A 102 -4.12 10.29 6.30
C ASP A 102 -3.61 11.73 6.39
N ALA A 103 -3.82 12.39 7.54
CA ALA A 103 -3.33 13.74 7.76
C ALA A 103 -1.79 13.82 7.76
N LEU A 104 -1.12 12.80 8.32
CA LEU A 104 0.34 12.69 8.26
C LEU A 104 0.83 12.46 6.83
N HIS A 105 0.18 11.58 6.09
CA HIS A 105 0.50 11.24 4.70
C HIS A 105 0.19 12.36 3.70
N MET A 106 -0.73 13.27 4.04
CA MET A 106 -1.11 14.43 3.23
C MET A 106 -0.36 15.71 3.61
N ASN A 107 0.57 15.64 4.57
CA ASN A 107 1.30 16.80 5.05
C ASN A 107 2.43 17.19 4.07
N GLU A 108 2.29 18.35 3.43
CA GLU A 108 3.24 18.90 2.44
C GLU A 108 4.64 19.17 3.02
N LYS A 109 4.77 19.31 4.35
CA LYS A 109 6.07 19.44 5.01
C LYS A 109 6.92 18.17 4.88
N TYR A 110 6.28 17.00 4.85
CA TYR A 110 6.94 15.70 4.83
C TYR A 110 6.85 15.01 3.47
N PHE A 111 5.78 15.26 2.71
CA PHE A 111 5.54 14.66 1.39
C PHE A 111 5.32 15.75 0.34
N VAL A 112 6.28 15.96 -0.56
CA VAL A 112 6.18 16.92 -1.67
C VAL A 112 5.04 16.52 -2.62
N GLU A 113 4.11 17.43 -2.96
CA GLU A 113 2.93 17.11 -3.78
C GLU A 113 2.16 15.86 -3.28
N PRO A 114 1.66 15.85 -2.03
CA PRO A 114 1.15 14.62 -1.40
C PRO A 114 -0.14 14.10 -2.06
N LYS A 115 -0.86 14.97 -2.78
CA LYS A 115 -2.07 14.65 -3.54
C LYS A 115 -1.78 14.02 -4.91
N LYS A 116 -0.51 13.94 -5.33
CA LYS A 116 -0.10 13.26 -6.55
C LYS A 116 0.38 11.86 -6.20
N PHE A 117 -0.17 10.86 -6.87
CA PHE A 117 0.35 9.50 -6.81
C PHE A 117 1.67 9.44 -7.58
N ASN A 118 2.78 9.36 -6.85
CA ASN A 118 4.13 9.36 -7.42
C ASN A 118 5.03 8.30 -6.74
N PRO A 119 5.15 7.10 -7.32
CA PRO A 119 6.04 6.05 -6.81
C PRO A 119 7.50 6.46 -6.72
N ASP A 120 7.98 7.36 -7.59
CA ASP A 120 9.40 7.73 -7.66
C ASP A 120 9.93 8.31 -6.32
N ARG A 121 9.03 8.76 -5.44
CA ARG A 121 9.32 9.21 -4.08
C ARG A 121 10.04 8.18 -3.21
N TYR A 122 9.80 6.89 -3.45
CA TYR A 122 10.37 5.80 -2.65
C TYR A 122 11.55 5.11 -3.33
N ILE A 123 11.97 5.58 -4.51
CA ILE A 123 13.14 5.03 -5.18
C ILE A 123 14.38 5.35 -4.33
N GLY A 124 15.20 4.32 -4.09
CA GLY A 124 16.37 4.41 -3.21
C GLY A 124 16.10 4.03 -1.75
N ILE A 125 14.85 3.75 -1.37
CA ILE A 125 14.55 3.18 -0.05
C ILE A 125 14.72 1.66 -0.09
N GLU A 126 15.83 1.17 0.48
CA GLU A 126 16.16 -0.26 0.49
C GLU A 126 15.65 -1.01 1.73
N LYS A 127 15.31 -0.26 2.79
CA LYS A 127 14.73 -0.81 4.01
C LYS A 127 13.35 -1.41 3.71
N THR A 128 12.99 -2.50 4.38
CA THR A 128 11.59 -2.97 4.47
C THR A 128 10.74 -1.95 5.21
N MET A 129 9.43 -1.90 4.97
CA MET A 129 8.51 -1.08 5.79
C MET A 129 8.62 -1.42 7.27
N SER A 130 8.83 -2.71 7.61
CA SER A 130 9.14 -3.16 8.97
C SER A 130 10.32 -2.42 9.60
N ALA A 131 11.43 -2.30 8.86
CA ALA A 131 12.63 -1.62 9.32
C ALA A 131 12.44 -0.10 9.39
N SER A 132 11.80 0.52 8.38
CA SER A 132 11.51 1.97 8.38
C SER A 132 10.65 2.36 9.60
N ASN A 133 9.59 1.61 9.91
CA ASN A 133 8.66 1.97 10.99
C ASN A 133 9.23 1.73 12.40
N ASN A 134 10.12 0.74 12.56
CA ASN A 134 10.83 0.49 13.82
C ASN A 134 11.97 1.48 14.09
N GLY A 135 12.38 2.25 13.08
CA GLY A 135 13.44 3.25 13.19
C GLY A 135 13.02 4.55 13.88
N PRO A 136 13.95 5.53 13.96
CA PRO A 136 13.69 6.89 14.40
C PRO A 136 12.56 7.55 13.61
N ALA A 137 11.88 8.54 14.19
CA ALA A 137 10.70 9.14 13.58
C ALA A 137 11.01 9.84 12.23
N GLU A 138 12.19 10.43 12.15
CA GLU A 138 12.76 11.11 10.99
C GLU A 138 13.10 10.18 9.82
N GLU A 139 13.24 8.87 10.07
CA GLU A 139 13.50 7.86 9.04
C GLU A 139 12.20 7.17 8.55
N ARG A 140 11.04 7.52 9.11
CA ARG A 140 9.76 6.91 8.74
C ARG A 140 9.26 7.49 7.43
N ASP A 141 9.16 6.62 6.44
CA ASP A 141 8.60 6.90 5.12
C ASP A 141 7.09 6.57 5.04
N THR A 142 6.54 5.85 6.03
CA THR A 142 5.12 5.53 6.13
C THR A 142 4.63 5.43 7.57
N TYR A 143 3.36 5.79 7.78
CA TYR A 143 2.67 5.76 9.06
C TYR A 143 1.53 4.74 9.11
N VAL A 144 1.25 4.03 8.00
CA VAL A 144 0.12 3.09 7.87
C VAL A 144 0.17 1.95 8.90
N PHE A 145 1.36 1.55 9.31
CA PHE A 145 1.57 0.45 10.24
C PHE A 145 1.78 0.93 11.69
N GLY A 146 1.60 2.21 11.98
CA GLY A 146 1.89 2.78 13.29
C GLY A 146 3.38 2.75 13.65
N TRP A 147 3.67 2.98 14.93
CA TRP A 147 5.03 3.05 15.47
C TRP A 147 5.06 2.78 16.98
N GLY A 148 6.27 2.62 17.53
CA GLY A 148 6.50 2.43 18.96
C GLY A 148 5.93 1.11 19.49
N ARG A 149 5.50 1.12 20.76
CA ARG A 149 5.04 -0.10 21.49
C ARG A 149 3.87 -0.84 20.85
N ARG A 150 3.12 -0.19 19.95
CA ARG A 150 1.92 -0.74 19.29
C ARG A 150 2.06 -0.72 17.76
N ILE A 151 3.29 -0.75 17.26
CA ILE A 151 3.56 -0.97 15.83
C ILE A 151 2.87 -2.26 15.37
N CYS A 152 2.36 -2.25 14.13
CA CYS A 152 1.68 -3.39 13.54
C CYS A 152 2.57 -4.63 13.57
N PRO A 153 2.19 -5.71 14.28
CA PRO A 153 2.99 -6.94 14.32
C PRO A 153 2.98 -7.68 12.98
N GLY A 154 2.00 -7.40 12.11
CA GLY A 154 1.84 -8.02 10.80
C GLY A 154 2.54 -7.31 9.64
N ILE A 155 3.32 -6.25 9.90
CA ILE A 155 3.91 -5.39 8.85
C ILE A 155 4.72 -6.17 7.79
N TYR A 156 5.58 -7.09 8.24
CA TYR A 156 6.40 -7.89 7.32
C TYR A 156 5.55 -8.86 6.49
N MET A 157 4.54 -9.47 7.10
CA MET A 157 3.61 -10.35 6.40
C MET A 157 2.82 -9.58 5.35
N ALA A 158 2.27 -8.42 5.69
CA ALA A 158 1.53 -7.57 4.77
C ALA A 158 2.40 -7.14 3.58
N GLU A 159 3.63 -6.70 3.84
CA GLU A 159 4.57 -6.30 2.79
C GLU A 159 4.89 -7.46 1.83
N SER A 160 5.16 -8.65 2.38
CA SER A 160 5.43 -9.86 1.60
C SER A 160 4.23 -10.33 0.77
N GLU A 161 3.04 -10.39 1.36
CA GLU A 161 1.83 -10.87 0.68
C GLU A 161 1.38 -9.93 -0.43
N ILE A 162 1.36 -8.60 -0.17
CA ILE A 162 1.04 -7.60 -1.19
C ILE A 162 2.01 -7.73 -2.37
N PHE A 163 3.32 -7.85 -2.08
CA PHE A 163 4.34 -8.03 -3.10
C PHE A 163 4.14 -9.31 -3.92
N ASN A 164 3.99 -10.45 -3.26
CA ASN A 164 3.90 -11.74 -3.94
C ASN A 164 2.61 -11.84 -4.78
N LEU A 165 1.48 -11.36 -4.26
CA LEU A 165 0.21 -11.40 -4.99
C LEU A 165 0.23 -10.46 -6.21
N CYS A 166 0.70 -9.23 -6.04
CA CYS A 166 0.81 -8.26 -7.12
C CYS A 166 1.73 -8.77 -8.24
N THR A 167 2.95 -9.19 -7.90
CA THR A 167 3.94 -9.65 -8.89
C THR A 167 3.48 -10.90 -9.64
N ARG A 168 2.84 -11.86 -8.97
CA ARG A 168 2.28 -13.07 -9.60
C ARG A 168 1.15 -12.75 -10.58
N ILE A 169 0.28 -11.80 -10.23
CA ILE A 169 -0.81 -11.37 -11.10
C ILE A 169 -0.23 -10.65 -12.32
N LEU A 170 0.64 -9.65 -12.12
CA LEU A 170 1.22 -8.87 -13.22
C LEU A 170 2.14 -9.69 -14.14
N ALA A 171 2.78 -10.74 -13.62
CA ALA A 171 3.57 -11.67 -14.43
C ALA A 171 2.71 -12.49 -15.41
N ARG A 172 1.43 -12.75 -15.09
CA ARG A 172 0.56 -13.67 -15.84
C ARG A 172 -0.63 -13.02 -16.52
N CYS A 173 -1.06 -11.85 -16.06
CA CYS A 173 -2.30 -11.22 -16.48
C CYS A 173 -2.09 -9.73 -16.82
N ASN A 174 -2.75 -9.29 -17.89
CA ASN A 174 -3.10 -7.90 -18.08
C ASN A 174 -4.27 -7.60 -17.13
N VAL A 175 -4.05 -6.64 -16.23
CA VAL A 175 -5.08 -6.13 -15.33
C VAL A 175 -5.75 -4.96 -16.03
N GLU A 176 -7.01 -5.13 -16.40
CA GLU A 176 -7.76 -4.17 -17.20
C GLU A 176 -9.04 -3.73 -16.49
N PRO A 177 -9.50 -2.49 -16.74
CA PRO A 177 -10.79 -2.05 -16.24
C PRO A 177 -11.89 -2.93 -16.84
N ALA A 178 -12.98 -3.12 -16.09
CA ALA A 178 -14.20 -3.66 -16.67
C ALA A 178 -14.72 -2.77 -17.81
N LEU A 179 -15.63 -3.30 -18.62
CA LEU A 179 -16.26 -2.52 -19.69
C LEU A 179 -17.67 -2.13 -19.28
N ASN A 180 -18.03 -0.88 -19.56
CA ASN A 180 -19.40 -0.40 -19.52
C ASN A 180 -20.25 -1.08 -20.62
N LYS A 181 -21.57 -0.89 -20.57
CA LYS A 181 -22.50 -1.47 -21.57
C LYS A 181 -22.20 -1.03 -23.01
N ASP A 182 -21.57 0.12 -23.18
CA ASP A 182 -21.16 0.70 -24.46
C ASP A 182 -19.75 0.25 -24.90
N GLY A 183 -19.08 -0.62 -24.13
CA GLY A 183 -17.73 -1.10 -24.41
C GLY A 183 -16.61 -0.17 -23.95
N THR A 184 -16.91 0.97 -23.31
CA THR A 184 -15.88 1.87 -22.78
C THR A 184 -15.28 1.36 -21.46
N PRO A 185 -14.00 1.64 -21.16
CA PRO A 185 -13.40 1.33 -19.87
C PRO A 185 -14.14 1.94 -18.67
N ALA A 186 -14.48 1.12 -17.69
CA ALA A 186 -15.09 1.51 -16.42
C ALA A 186 -13.99 1.61 -15.33
N TYR A 187 -13.43 2.81 -15.16
CA TYR A 187 -12.38 3.03 -14.16
C TYR A 187 -12.93 3.20 -12.73
N PRO A 188 -12.18 2.77 -11.71
CA PRO A 188 -12.55 2.97 -10.31
C PRO A 188 -12.58 4.45 -9.94
N ASN A 189 -13.53 4.87 -9.09
CA ASN A 189 -13.54 6.22 -8.54
C ASN A 189 -12.62 6.29 -7.31
N LEU A 190 -11.46 6.92 -7.44
CA LEU A 190 -10.45 6.99 -6.38
C LEU A 190 -10.81 7.95 -5.24
N ASP A 191 -11.75 8.87 -5.44
CA ASP A 191 -12.13 9.89 -4.46
C ASP A 191 -13.26 9.44 -3.55
N LYS A 192 -14.00 8.39 -3.93
CA LYS A 192 -15.06 7.80 -3.13
C LYS A 192 -14.52 6.65 -2.29
N VAL A 193 -14.71 6.77 -0.98
CA VAL A 193 -14.27 5.80 0.03
C VAL A 193 -15.48 5.25 0.77
N VAL A 194 -15.48 3.94 1.03
CA VAL A 194 -16.42 3.27 1.92
C VAL A 194 -15.69 2.89 3.19
N THR A 195 -16.10 3.43 4.33
CA THR A 195 -15.52 3.07 5.62
C THR A 195 -16.25 1.87 6.20
N MET A 196 -15.52 0.82 6.53
CA MET A 196 -16.03 -0.38 7.20
C MET A 196 -15.23 -0.61 8.48
N GLY A 197 -15.82 -0.25 9.62
CA GLY A 197 -15.10 -0.26 10.90
C GLY A 197 -13.89 0.68 10.86
N ILE A 198 -12.69 0.13 11.05
CA ILE A 198 -11.44 0.90 11.06
C ILE A 198 -10.77 1.01 9.68
N VAL A 199 -11.26 0.29 8.66
CA VAL A 199 -10.66 0.28 7.32
C VAL A 199 -11.43 1.16 6.33
N SER A 200 -10.71 1.72 5.39
CA SER A 200 -11.23 2.53 4.28
C SER A 200 -11.05 1.77 2.97
N LEU A 201 -12.14 1.43 2.29
CA LEU A 201 -12.15 0.70 1.03
C LEU A 201 -12.45 1.64 -0.15
N PRO A 202 -11.99 1.32 -1.37
CA PRO A 202 -12.57 1.93 -2.55
C PRO A 202 -14.05 1.54 -2.67
N VAL A 203 -14.85 2.37 -3.35
CA VAL A 203 -16.17 1.92 -3.81
C VAL A 203 -16.04 0.68 -4.69
N GLU A 204 -17.05 -0.19 -4.69
CA GLU A 204 -17.03 -1.42 -5.47
C GLU A 204 -16.74 -1.12 -6.96
N TYR A 205 -15.78 -1.86 -7.52
CA TYR A 205 -15.41 -1.79 -8.92
C TYR A 205 -15.09 -3.20 -9.43
N LYS A 206 -15.14 -3.37 -10.76
CA LYS A 206 -14.84 -4.65 -11.41
C LYS A 206 -13.54 -4.57 -12.19
N VAL A 207 -12.82 -5.68 -12.22
CA VAL A 207 -11.53 -5.83 -12.89
C VAL A 207 -11.59 -7.03 -13.81
N ARG A 208 -10.92 -6.94 -14.96
CA ARG A 208 -10.69 -8.07 -15.86
C ARG A 208 -9.24 -8.49 -15.74
N PHE A 209 -9.02 -9.78 -15.47
CA PHE A 209 -7.71 -10.41 -15.51
C PHE A 209 -7.61 -11.19 -16.82
N VAL A 210 -6.91 -10.61 -17.80
CA VAL A 210 -6.76 -11.21 -19.13
C VAL A 210 -5.39 -11.89 -19.19
N PRO A 211 -5.31 -13.20 -19.50
CA PRO A 211 -4.02 -13.88 -19.63
C PRO A 211 -3.07 -13.16 -20.61
N ARG A 212 -1.80 -13.03 -20.21
CA ARG A 212 -0.76 -12.41 -21.03
C ARG A 212 -0.27 -13.38 -22.10
N THR A 213 -0.27 -12.93 -23.34
CA THR A 213 0.39 -13.62 -24.46
C THR A 213 1.86 -13.24 -24.60
N ASP A 214 2.27 -12.15 -23.94
CA ASP A 214 3.61 -11.56 -23.97
C ASP A 214 4.41 -11.85 -22.69
N SER A 215 3.93 -12.76 -21.84
CA SER A 215 4.64 -13.11 -20.60
C SER A 215 5.94 -13.86 -20.93
N PRO A 216 7.07 -13.50 -20.31
CA PRO A 216 8.33 -14.23 -20.45
C PRO A 216 8.36 -15.57 -19.68
N LEU A 217 7.26 -15.93 -19.01
CA LEU A 217 7.09 -17.25 -18.41
C LEU A 217 6.68 -18.24 -19.51
N ASP A 218 7.48 -19.28 -19.70
CA ASP A 218 7.07 -20.43 -20.51
C ASP A 218 5.89 -21.12 -19.80
N PHE A 219 4.76 -21.24 -20.48
CA PHE A 219 3.57 -21.97 -20.03
C PHE A 219 3.48 -23.32 -20.74
#